data_AF-A0A9W9SAE6-F1
#
_entry.id   AF-A0A9W9SAE6-F1
#
_cell.length_a   1.000
_cell.length_b   1.000
_cell.length_c   1.000
_cell.angle_alpha   90.00
_cell.angle_beta   90.00
_cell.angle_gamma   90.00
#
_symmetry.space_group_name_H-M   'P 1'
#
loop_
_entity.id
_entity.type
_entity.pdbx_description
1 polymer ?
#
loop_
_entity_poly.entity_id
_entity_poly.type
_entity_poly.pdbx_seq_one_letter_code
_entity_poly.pdbx_strand_id
1 'polypeptide(L)'
;MWAKVFEYESAIWRARFAKHYDLAPGRPSRELMFEYQIRAIVLSAPIQFKEKEYDRQYLWMEVMQTMLEESLKLPIALGETSKTLQRIRETLRGVDFLSEFQKGRTSSPLFYALQLCLTSFALDLTITEPCRRTDYDIKQVYSYAERVGEAFIDHDDLDLAKLLNLRNFWQRHFLNTSELTYQESFSGLPEEMKPKTRKDNPTEVSKLSPSWLGYYSCMHPLSDLQRINERQTCADLETHGDSIDVMVSGWRVAWKAAMTMLTYVKTLDLEPSYEQFWPEQCSKLIPLAGGPDTMRTYFDGRQRAYAGAYEAGNYVFGFTEEIAVPHGGFGGWARICFTIVEADDEEEEMPPPMGWMVRAGSMGMRLSSFPVAALCWDDGWI
;
A
#
# COMPACT_ATOMS: atom_id res chain seq x y z
N MET A 1 -49.73 1.69 15.64
CA MET A 1 -48.67 2.45 16.36
C MET A 1 -47.29 2.10 15.80
N TRP A 2 -46.87 0.83 15.81
CA TRP A 2 -45.58 0.39 15.26
C TRP A 2 -45.35 0.67 13.77
N ALA A 3 -46.38 0.57 12.93
CA ALA A 3 -46.27 0.90 11.50
C ALA A 3 -45.79 2.34 11.26
N LYS A 4 -46.30 3.33 12.02
CA LYS A 4 -45.86 4.73 11.95
C LYS A 4 -44.44 4.95 12.46
N VAL A 5 -43.98 4.14 13.41
CA VAL A 5 -42.62 4.24 13.97
C VAL A 5 -41.57 3.74 12.98
N PHE A 6 -41.92 2.74 12.16
CA PHE A 6 -41.04 2.16 11.14
C PHE A 6 -41.35 2.65 9.71
N GLU A 7 -42.16 3.70 9.57
CA GLU A 7 -42.34 4.39 8.29
C GLU A 7 -41.00 4.90 7.75
N TYR A 8 -40.88 4.98 6.43
CA TYR A 8 -39.61 5.25 5.75
C TYR A 8 -39.05 6.65 6.04
N GLU A 9 -39.88 7.64 6.38
CA GLU A 9 -39.42 8.97 6.80
C GLU A 9 -39.08 9.08 8.30
N SER A 10 -39.28 8.01 9.07
CA SER A 10 -39.08 8.02 10.51
C SER A 10 -37.62 8.34 10.90
N ALA A 11 -37.47 9.24 11.88
CA ALA A 11 -36.17 9.58 12.45
C ALA A 11 -35.46 8.36 13.10
N ILE A 12 -36.20 7.27 13.37
CA ILE A 12 -35.62 6.04 13.93
C ILE A 12 -34.56 5.43 12.99
N TRP A 13 -34.74 5.55 11.67
CA TRP A 13 -33.81 4.99 10.70
C TRP A 13 -32.49 5.73 10.71
N ARG A 14 -32.52 7.06 10.85
CA ARG A 14 -31.32 7.86 11.04
C ARG A 14 -30.60 7.50 12.35
N ALA A 15 -31.34 7.34 13.46
CA ALA A 15 -30.75 6.93 14.72
C ALA A 15 -30.11 5.53 14.65
N ARG A 16 -30.78 4.58 13.98
CA ARG A 16 -30.24 3.22 13.76
C ARG A 16 -29.01 3.24 12.85
N PHE A 17 -29.04 4.00 11.76
CA PHE A 17 -27.92 4.12 10.86
C PHE A 17 -26.71 4.73 11.58
N ALA A 18 -26.89 5.89 12.22
CA ALA A 18 -25.83 6.61 12.95
C ALA A 18 -25.25 5.84 14.15
N LYS A 19 -25.97 4.83 14.64
CA LYS A 19 -25.47 3.91 15.66
C LYS A 19 -24.38 2.98 15.12
N HIS A 20 -24.47 2.58 13.86
CA HIS A 20 -23.62 1.53 13.28
C HIS A 20 -22.69 2.02 12.16
N TYR A 21 -23.01 3.15 11.53
CA TYR A 21 -22.32 3.68 10.36
C TYR A 21 -22.13 5.19 10.50
N ASP A 22 -21.17 5.72 9.76
CA ASP A 22 -20.91 7.15 9.68
C ASP A 22 -22.04 7.83 8.88
N LEU A 23 -22.60 8.90 9.43
CA LEU A 23 -23.76 9.57 8.85
C LEU A 23 -23.35 10.83 8.09
N ALA A 24 -23.47 10.79 6.76
CA ALA A 24 -23.27 11.98 5.93
C ALA A 24 -24.38 13.03 6.17
N PRO A 25 -24.04 14.34 6.21
CA PRO A 25 -25.03 15.40 6.35
C PRO A 25 -26.06 15.40 5.21
N GLY A 26 -27.31 15.78 5.52
CA GLY A 26 -28.34 16.01 4.49
C GLY A 26 -29.01 14.78 3.89
N ARG A 27 -28.56 13.56 4.20
CA ARG A 27 -29.17 12.33 3.66
C ARG A 27 -30.57 12.08 4.21
N PRO A 28 -31.59 11.77 3.37
CA PRO A 28 -32.96 11.55 3.82
C PRO A 28 -33.13 10.22 4.60
N SER A 29 -34.09 10.17 5.53
CA SER A 29 -34.33 8.99 6.38
C SER A 29 -34.64 7.73 5.56
N ARG A 30 -35.34 7.89 4.44
CA ARG A 30 -35.72 6.80 3.54
C ARG A 30 -34.53 6.10 2.91
N GLU A 31 -33.53 6.84 2.45
CA GLU A 31 -32.31 6.25 1.89
C GLU A 31 -31.53 5.49 2.95
N LEU A 32 -31.36 6.11 4.13
CA LEU A 32 -30.68 5.49 5.27
C LEU A 32 -31.37 4.20 5.71
N MET A 33 -32.71 4.15 5.65
CA MET A 33 -33.47 2.93 5.91
C MET A 33 -33.09 1.81 4.94
N PHE A 34 -33.12 2.08 3.63
CA PHE A 34 -32.83 1.06 2.62
C PHE A 34 -31.40 0.55 2.76
N GLU A 35 -30.43 1.44 2.88
CA GLU A 35 -29.03 1.04 3.04
C GLU A 35 -28.79 0.27 4.33
N TYR A 36 -29.35 0.73 5.44
CA TYR A 36 -29.26 0.01 6.72
C TYR A 36 -29.78 -1.43 6.57
N GLN A 37 -30.95 -1.60 5.95
CA GLN A 37 -31.57 -2.90 5.74
C GLN A 37 -30.77 -3.77 4.79
N ILE A 38 -30.30 -3.23 3.65
CA ILE A 38 -29.47 -3.94 2.68
C ILE A 38 -28.18 -4.42 3.35
N ARG A 39 -27.43 -3.53 4.02
CA ARG A 39 -26.20 -3.88 4.74
C ARG A 39 -26.46 -4.94 5.81
N ALA A 40 -27.53 -4.80 6.58
CA ALA A 40 -27.88 -5.76 7.62
C ALA A 40 -28.18 -7.15 7.05
N ILE A 41 -28.88 -7.24 5.92
CA ILE A 41 -29.21 -8.51 5.26
C ILE A 41 -27.97 -9.10 4.62
N VAL A 42 -27.32 -8.36 3.72
CA VAL A 42 -26.21 -8.84 2.89
C VAL A 42 -24.99 -9.22 3.73
N LEU A 43 -24.59 -8.37 4.68
CA LEU A 43 -23.38 -8.62 5.47
C LEU A 43 -23.56 -9.67 6.57
N SER A 44 -24.81 -10.02 6.91
CA SER A 44 -25.10 -11.12 7.83
C SER A 44 -25.14 -12.48 7.15
N ALA A 45 -25.18 -12.52 5.81
CA ALA A 45 -25.25 -13.76 5.07
C ALA A 45 -23.93 -14.53 5.22
N PRO A 46 -23.96 -15.84 5.52
CA PRO A 46 -22.75 -16.64 5.56
C PRO A 46 -22.18 -16.74 4.14
N ILE A 47 -20.90 -16.38 4.00
CA ILE A 47 -20.21 -16.35 2.72
C ILE A 47 -18.79 -16.88 2.85
N GLN A 48 -18.29 -17.52 1.80
CA GLN A 48 -16.95 -18.08 1.71
C GLN A 48 -16.43 -17.83 0.30
N PHE A 49 -15.18 -17.41 0.14
CA PHE A 49 -14.56 -17.04 -1.13
C PHE A 49 -13.64 -18.12 -1.73
N LYS A 50 -13.50 -19.27 -1.06
CA LYS A 50 -12.67 -20.41 -1.50
C LYS A 50 -13.11 -21.09 -2.79
N GLU A 51 -14.33 -20.82 -3.27
CA GLU A 51 -14.90 -21.41 -4.48
C GLU A 51 -15.02 -20.38 -5.60
N LYS A 52 -15.51 -20.81 -6.77
CA LYS A 52 -15.76 -19.91 -7.89
C LYS A 52 -16.73 -18.80 -7.47
N GLU A 53 -16.43 -17.58 -7.90
CA GLU A 53 -17.25 -16.41 -7.62
C GLU A 53 -18.70 -16.60 -8.13
N TYR A 54 -19.69 -16.29 -7.29
CA TYR A 54 -21.12 -16.34 -7.60
C TYR A 54 -21.87 -15.12 -7.08
N ASP A 55 -23.10 -14.91 -7.56
CA ASP A 55 -23.87 -13.67 -7.41
C ASP A 55 -23.97 -13.11 -5.97
N ARG A 56 -24.02 -13.98 -4.94
CA ARG A 56 -24.08 -13.49 -3.55
C ARG A 56 -22.75 -12.90 -3.08
N GLN A 57 -21.62 -13.44 -3.52
CA GLN A 57 -20.30 -12.87 -3.24
C GLN A 57 -20.15 -11.54 -3.94
N TYR A 58 -20.59 -11.46 -5.19
CA TYR A 58 -20.57 -10.20 -5.93
C TYR A 58 -21.40 -9.12 -5.21
N LEU A 59 -22.65 -9.43 -4.85
CA LEU A 59 -23.51 -8.51 -4.09
C LEU A 59 -22.90 -8.10 -2.73
N TRP A 60 -22.27 -9.03 -2.04
CA TRP A 60 -21.56 -8.73 -0.80
C TRP A 60 -20.40 -7.75 -1.04
N MET A 61 -19.62 -7.95 -2.10
CA MET A 61 -18.53 -7.05 -2.46
C MET A 61 -19.02 -5.67 -2.89
N GLU A 62 -20.14 -5.56 -3.60
CA GLU A 62 -20.76 -4.27 -3.93
C GLU A 62 -21.14 -3.49 -2.66
N VAL A 63 -21.75 -4.16 -1.67
CA VAL A 63 -22.08 -3.53 -0.39
C VAL A 63 -20.80 -3.07 0.35
N MET A 64 -19.75 -3.89 0.35
CA MET A 64 -18.47 -3.52 0.97
C MET A 64 -17.77 -2.38 0.25
N GLN A 65 -17.82 -2.35 -1.08
CA GLN A 65 -17.33 -1.23 -1.88
C GLN A 65 -18.02 0.08 -1.48
N THR A 66 -19.37 0.11 -1.45
CA THR A 66 -20.10 1.34 -1.09
C THR A 66 -19.74 1.82 0.31
N MET A 67 -19.60 0.90 1.28
CA MET A 67 -19.20 1.24 2.64
C MET A 67 -17.78 1.79 2.72
N LEU A 68 -16.84 1.18 1.97
CA LEU A 68 -15.46 1.63 1.94
C LEU A 68 -15.36 3.03 1.32
N GLU A 69 -15.96 3.25 0.16
CA GLU A 69 -15.95 4.55 -0.51
C GLU A 69 -16.55 5.65 0.37
N GLU A 70 -17.68 5.38 1.04
CA GLU A 70 -18.26 6.32 2.01
C GLU A 70 -17.29 6.65 3.13
N SER A 71 -16.65 5.63 3.70
CA SER A 71 -15.75 5.80 4.84
C SER A 71 -14.47 6.57 4.49
N LEU A 72 -14.05 6.56 3.23
CA LEU A 72 -12.91 7.31 2.73
C LEU A 72 -13.29 8.77 2.42
N LYS A 73 -14.48 8.99 1.84
CA LYS A 73 -14.96 10.33 1.43
C LYS A 73 -15.48 11.19 2.58
N LEU A 74 -16.05 10.59 3.62
CA LEU A 74 -16.69 11.35 4.69
C LEU A 74 -15.67 11.96 5.65
N PRO A 75 -15.68 13.27 5.93
CA PRO A 75 -14.80 13.85 6.96
C PRO A 75 -15.20 13.32 8.34
N ILE A 76 -14.20 12.92 9.13
CA ILE A 76 -14.37 12.47 10.52
C ILE A 76 -13.67 13.47 11.42
N ALA A 77 -14.27 13.77 12.56
CA ALA A 77 -13.69 14.69 13.52
C ALA A 77 -12.35 14.14 14.06
N LEU A 78 -11.41 15.04 14.34
CA LEU A 78 -10.09 14.66 14.84
C LEU A 78 -10.22 13.81 16.12
N GLY A 79 -9.61 12.63 16.10
CA GLY A 79 -9.64 11.67 17.22
C GLY A 79 -10.90 10.79 17.29
N GLU A 80 -11.87 10.95 16.39
CA GLU A 80 -12.98 10.00 16.24
C GLU A 80 -12.60 8.86 15.28
N THR A 81 -13.22 7.70 15.50
CA THR A 81 -13.04 6.52 14.63
C THR A 81 -14.24 6.36 13.71
N SER A 82 -13.98 5.97 12.46
CA SER A 82 -15.04 5.62 11.50
C SER A 82 -15.81 4.41 11.99
N LYS A 83 -17.11 4.58 12.25
CA LYS A 83 -18.00 3.46 12.58
C LYS A 83 -18.17 2.54 11.37
N THR A 84 -18.16 3.11 10.16
CA THR A 84 -18.25 2.32 8.93
C THR A 84 -17.00 1.44 8.74
N LEU A 85 -15.79 1.96 8.92
CA LEU A 85 -14.56 1.14 8.88
C LEU A 85 -14.52 0.10 10.00
N GLN A 86 -14.97 0.45 11.22
CA GLN A 86 -15.09 -0.53 12.29
C GLN A 86 -16.03 -1.66 11.88
N ARG A 87 -17.16 -1.34 11.23
CA ARG A 87 -18.11 -2.34 10.77
C ARG A 87 -17.53 -3.21 9.65
N ILE A 88 -16.80 -2.63 8.70
CA ILE A 88 -16.03 -3.35 7.68
C ILE A 88 -15.08 -4.36 8.34
N ARG A 89 -14.29 -3.91 9.31
CA ARG A 89 -13.35 -4.75 10.07
C ARG A 89 -14.07 -5.90 10.79
N GLU A 90 -15.20 -5.63 11.44
CA GLU A 90 -16.01 -6.67 12.11
C GLU A 90 -16.53 -7.71 11.12
N THR A 91 -17.03 -7.27 9.95
CA THR A 91 -17.53 -8.18 8.92
C THR A 91 -16.39 -9.04 8.34
N LEU A 92 -15.22 -8.44 8.09
CA LEU A 92 -14.06 -9.15 7.53
C LEU A 92 -13.56 -10.28 8.44
N ARG A 93 -13.66 -10.14 9.77
CA ARG A 93 -13.30 -11.21 10.72
C ARG A 93 -14.16 -12.47 10.58
N GLY A 94 -15.36 -12.36 10.00
CA GLY A 94 -16.29 -13.47 9.83
C GLY A 94 -16.18 -14.18 8.48
N VAL A 95 -15.30 -13.72 7.57
CA VAL A 95 -15.21 -14.20 6.19
C VAL A 95 -13.75 -14.41 5.79
N ASP A 96 -13.50 -15.31 4.85
CA ASP A 96 -12.15 -15.64 4.35
C ASP A 96 -11.68 -14.73 3.22
N PHE A 97 -12.35 -13.60 2.98
CA PHE A 97 -12.10 -12.71 1.85
C PHE A 97 -10.63 -12.28 1.73
N LEU A 98 -10.04 -11.71 2.78
CA LEU A 98 -8.65 -11.22 2.75
C LEU A 98 -7.59 -12.32 2.71
N SER A 99 -8.00 -13.55 3.01
CA SER A 99 -7.16 -14.75 3.03
C SER A 99 -7.30 -15.59 1.75
N GLU A 100 -8.13 -15.17 0.80
CA GLU A 100 -8.22 -15.81 -0.51
C GLU A 100 -7.29 -15.13 -1.52
N PHE A 101 -6.10 -15.71 -1.68
CA PHE A 101 -4.98 -15.12 -2.43
C PHE A 101 -5.01 -15.36 -3.95
N GLN A 102 -6.02 -16.07 -4.46
CA GLN A 102 -6.35 -16.25 -5.90
C GLN A 102 -5.26 -16.83 -6.83
N LYS A 103 -4.26 -17.54 -6.32
CA LYS A 103 -3.25 -18.12 -7.21
C LYS A 103 -3.85 -19.09 -8.22
N GLY A 104 -3.71 -18.76 -9.51
CA GLY A 104 -4.17 -19.58 -10.63
C GLY A 104 -5.68 -19.56 -10.85
N ARG A 105 -6.40 -18.62 -10.23
CA ARG A 105 -7.84 -18.42 -10.40
C ARG A 105 -8.13 -16.99 -10.84
N THR A 106 -9.11 -16.86 -11.72
CA THR A 106 -9.61 -15.56 -12.19
C THR A 106 -10.85 -15.17 -11.39
N SER A 107 -10.81 -14.00 -10.76
CA SER A 107 -11.95 -13.40 -10.07
C SER A 107 -12.44 -12.15 -10.80
N SER A 108 -13.53 -11.55 -10.34
CA SER A 108 -13.98 -10.28 -10.89
C SER A 108 -12.98 -9.15 -10.61
N PRO A 109 -12.93 -8.10 -11.45
CA PRO A 109 -12.15 -6.90 -11.18
C PRO A 109 -12.47 -6.27 -9.81
N LEU A 110 -13.74 -6.35 -9.38
CA LEU A 110 -14.19 -5.87 -8.08
C LEU A 110 -13.53 -6.63 -6.92
N PHE A 111 -13.40 -7.96 -7.04
CA PHE A 111 -12.67 -8.77 -6.05
C PHE A 111 -11.24 -8.25 -5.87
N TYR A 112 -10.49 -8.09 -6.97
CA TYR A 112 -9.10 -7.65 -6.91
C TYR A 112 -8.96 -6.24 -6.35
N ALA A 113 -9.76 -5.29 -6.83
CA ALA A 113 -9.70 -3.92 -6.35
C ALA A 113 -10.11 -3.83 -4.87
N LEU A 114 -11.21 -4.46 -4.45
CA LEU A 114 -11.62 -4.43 -3.04
C LEU A 114 -10.56 -5.07 -2.13
N GLN A 115 -9.91 -6.17 -2.55
CA GLN A 115 -8.77 -6.77 -1.86
C GLN A 115 -7.58 -5.81 -1.71
N LEU A 116 -7.33 -4.97 -2.71
CA LEU A 116 -6.24 -3.98 -2.71
C LEU A 116 -6.58 -2.78 -1.81
N CYS A 117 -7.81 -2.25 -1.91
CA CYS A 117 -8.26 -1.13 -1.08
C CYS A 117 -8.31 -1.49 0.41
N LEU A 118 -8.49 -2.77 0.75
CA LEU A 118 -8.55 -3.27 2.12
C LEU A 118 -7.19 -3.78 2.64
N THR A 119 -6.09 -3.43 1.99
CA THR A 119 -4.80 -4.04 2.34
C THR A 119 -4.32 -3.70 3.75
N SER A 120 -4.64 -2.53 4.30
CA SER A 120 -4.37 -2.22 5.72
C SER A 120 -4.96 -3.27 6.67
N PHE A 121 -6.15 -3.79 6.37
CA PHE A 121 -6.75 -4.91 7.10
C PHE A 121 -6.12 -6.25 6.74
N ALA A 122 -5.64 -6.42 5.50
CA ALA A 122 -4.87 -7.61 5.10
C ALA A 122 -3.49 -7.68 5.76
N LEU A 123 -3.02 -6.59 6.37
CA LEU A 123 -1.81 -6.53 7.20
C LEU A 123 -2.11 -6.65 8.71
N ASP A 124 -3.33 -7.03 9.08
CA ASP A 124 -3.75 -7.26 10.47
C ASP A 124 -4.01 -8.75 10.74
N LEU A 125 -3.14 -9.35 11.56
CA LEU A 125 -3.22 -10.77 11.99
C LEU A 125 -4.51 -11.12 12.75
N THR A 126 -5.25 -10.13 13.24
CA THR A 126 -6.56 -10.34 13.89
C THR A 126 -7.71 -10.49 12.90
N ILE A 127 -7.45 -10.29 11.60
CA ILE A 127 -8.46 -10.31 10.53
C ILE A 127 -8.10 -11.32 9.43
N THR A 128 -6.82 -11.43 9.08
CA THR A 128 -6.38 -12.28 7.97
C THR A 128 -5.48 -13.43 8.43
N GLU A 129 -5.57 -14.56 7.74
CA GLU A 129 -4.53 -15.57 7.79
C GLU A 129 -3.27 -15.09 7.03
N PRO A 130 -2.06 -15.46 7.49
CA PRO A 130 -0.82 -15.12 6.80
C PRO A 130 -0.74 -15.76 5.41
N CYS A 131 -0.34 -14.96 4.42
CA CYS A 131 -0.03 -15.44 3.07
C CYS A 131 1.20 -16.36 3.10
N ARG A 132 1.15 -17.47 2.36
CA ARG A 132 2.28 -18.40 2.20
C ARG A 132 3.01 -18.18 0.89
N ARG A 133 4.20 -18.75 0.78
CA ARG A 133 4.97 -18.74 -0.48
C ARG A 133 4.18 -19.29 -1.66
N THR A 134 3.33 -20.29 -1.41
CA THR A 134 2.51 -20.93 -2.43
C THR A 134 1.37 -20.07 -2.93
N ASP A 135 1.08 -18.92 -2.33
CA ASP A 135 -0.19 -18.21 -2.52
C ASP A 135 -0.08 -17.00 -3.45
N TYR A 136 1.13 -16.66 -3.88
CA TYR A 136 1.39 -15.69 -4.95
C TYR A 136 2.35 -16.25 -6.01
N ASP A 137 2.41 -15.58 -7.16
CA ASP A 137 3.37 -15.85 -8.22
C ASP A 137 4.51 -14.83 -8.18
N ILE A 138 5.73 -15.30 -7.92
CA ILE A 138 6.92 -14.44 -7.85
C ILE A 138 7.28 -13.83 -9.20
N LYS A 139 6.89 -14.47 -10.32
CA LYS A 139 7.12 -13.90 -11.66
C LYS A 139 6.33 -12.61 -11.84
N GLN A 140 5.11 -12.58 -11.31
CA GLN A 140 4.27 -11.39 -11.28
C GLN A 140 4.80 -10.28 -10.35
N VAL A 141 5.67 -10.62 -9.39
CA VAL A 141 6.25 -9.66 -8.43
C VAL A 141 7.48 -8.95 -8.98
N TYR A 142 8.31 -9.62 -9.78
CA TYR A 142 9.63 -9.11 -10.22
C TYR A 142 9.79 -8.95 -11.74
N SER A 143 8.72 -9.12 -12.55
CA SER A 143 8.78 -9.06 -14.03
C SER A 143 9.95 -9.84 -14.64
N TYR A 144 10.33 -10.95 -14.00
CA TYR A 144 11.53 -11.67 -14.39
C TYR A 144 11.35 -12.23 -15.81
N ALA A 145 12.29 -11.88 -16.70
CA ALA A 145 12.28 -12.19 -18.13
C ALA A 145 11.24 -11.43 -18.99
N GLU A 146 10.62 -10.37 -18.47
CA GLU A 146 9.87 -9.41 -19.29
C GLU A 146 10.82 -8.45 -20.05
N ARG A 147 10.30 -7.78 -21.08
CA ARG A 147 11.11 -6.88 -21.92
C ARG A 147 11.44 -5.60 -21.16
N VAL A 148 12.73 -5.27 -21.11
CA VAL A 148 13.20 -4.00 -20.55
C VAL A 148 12.61 -2.84 -21.36
N GLY A 149 12.01 -1.88 -20.66
CA GLY A 149 11.40 -0.69 -21.26
C GLY A 149 9.88 -0.73 -21.40
N GLU A 150 9.24 -1.86 -21.12
CA GLU A 150 7.79 -1.93 -20.92
C GLU A 150 7.46 -1.57 -19.46
N ALA A 151 6.37 -0.84 -19.25
CA ALA A 151 5.93 -0.49 -17.91
C ALA A 151 5.52 -1.78 -17.16
N PHE A 152 6.05 -1.96 -15.95
CA PHE A 152 5.78 -3.16 -15.17
C PHE A 152 4.28 -3.33 -14.83
N ILE A 153 3.63 -2.18 -14.58
CA ILE A 153 2.19 -2.03 -14.43
C ILE A 153 1.80 -0.87 -15.36
N ASP A 154 0.89 -1.15 -16.29
CA ASP A 154 0.40 -0.15 -17.23
C ASP A 154 -0.48 0.87 -16.51
N HIS A 155 -0.41 2.15 -16.90
CA HIS A 155 -1.19 3.21 -16.27
C HIS A 155 -2.64 3.26 -16.75
N ASP A 156 -2.88 2.92 -18.02
CA ASP A 156 -4.20 2.97 -18.65
C ASP A 156 -4.98 1.66 -18.42
N ASP A 157 -4.27 0.54 -18.27
CA ASP A 157 -4.82 -0.79 -17.97
C ASP A 157 -4.15 -1.42 -16.73
N LEU A 158 -4.56 -0.97 -15.54
CA LEU A 158 -4.04 -1.51 -14.28
C LEU A 158 -4.32 -3.01 -14.15
N ASP A 159 -3.25 -3.80 -14.16
CA ASP A 159 -3.30 -5.23 -13.84
C ASP A 159 -3.49 -5.45 -12.33
N LEU A 160 -4.76 -5.44 -11.92
CA LEU A 160 -5.16 -5.63 -10.52
C LEU A 160 -4.74 -7.01 -9.97
N ALA A 161 -4.62 -8.03 -10.82
CA ALA A 161 -4.19 -9.35 -10.40
C ALA A 161 -2.68 -9.36 -10.09
N LYS A 162 -1.86 -8.70 -10.92
CA LYS A 162 -0.43 -8.47 -10.64
C LYS A 162 -0.23 -7.66 -9.37
N LEU A 163 -0.99 -6.58 -9.19
CA LEU A 163 -1.00 -5.78 -7.95
C LEU A 163 -1.34 -6.62 -6.72
N LEU A 164 -2.33 -7.51 -6.81
CA LEU A 164 -2.67 -8.40 -5.70
C LEU A 164 -1.53 -9.37 -5.37
N ASN A 165 -0.81 -9.89 -6.37
CA ASN A 165 0.38 -10.72 -6.14
C ASN A 165 1.50 -9.95 -5.43
N LEU A 166 1.74 -8.69 -5.82
CA LEU A 166 2.68 -7.80 -5.12
C LEU A 166 2.27 -7.61 -3.67
N ARG A 167 1.00 -7.30 -3.40
CA ARG A 167 0.49 -7.18 -2.04
C ARG A 167 0.67 -8.47 -1.23
N ASN A 168 0.32 -9.61 -1.80
CA ASN A 168 0.40 -10.92 -1.13
C ASN A 168 1.85 -11.29 -0.80
N PHE A 169 2.79 -10.97 -1.70
CA PHE A 169 4.23 -11.09 -1.42
C PHE A 169 4.60 -10.32 -0.15
N TRP A 170 4.23 -9.04 -0.05
CA TRP A 170 4.56 -8.24 1.13
C TRP A 170 3.84 -8.68 2.39
N GLN A 171 2.56 -9.07 2.29
CA GLN A 171 1.80 -9.63 3.40
C GLN A 171 2.49 -10.86 4.01
N ARG A 172 3.00 -11.79 3.19
CA ARG A 172 3.80 -12.94 3.69
C ARG A 172 4.96 -12.45 4.53
N HIS A 173 5.78 -11.55 3.99
CA HIS A 173 7.01 -11.10 4.65
C HIS A 173 6.76 -10.19 5.87
N PHE A 174 5.58 -9.60 6.00
CA PHE A 174 5.22 -8.78 7.16
C PHE A 174 4.48 -9.56 8.25
N LEU A 175 3.77 -10.63 7.90
CA LEU A 175 2.88 -11.31 8.86
C LEU A 175 3.31 -12.74 9.21
N ASN A 176 4.13 -13.40 8.40
CA ASN A 176 4.46 -14.80 8.63
C ASN A 176 5.52 -14.95 9.74
N THR A 177 5.09 -15.43 10.91
CA THR A 177 5.94 -15.65 12.09
C THR A 177 6.77 -16.93 11.99
N SER A 178 6.48 -17.81 11.03
CA SER A 178 7.17 -19.09 10.87
C SER A 178 8.37 -19.02 9.93
N GLU A 179 8.59 -17.88 9.29
CA GLU A 179 9.66 -17.65 8.33
C GLU A 179 10.51 -16.47 8.80
N LEU A 180 11.83 -16.56 8.65
CA LEU A 180 12.74 -15.46 8.93
C LEU A 180 12.60 -14.39 7.82
N THR A 181 11.73 -13.42 8.09
CA THR A 181 11.32 -12.35 7.16
C THR A 181 11.26 -11.00 7.90
N TYR A 182 10.68 -9.97 7.28
CA TYR A 182 10.48 -8.65 7.91
C TYR A 182 9.45 -8.64 9.05
N GLN A 183 8.82 -9.78 9.39
CA GLN A 183 7.74 -9.87 10.37
C GLN A 183 8.09 -9.25 11.73
N GLU A 184 9.25 -9.58 12.31
CA GLU A 184 9.65 -9.04 13.63
C GLU A 184 9.78 -7.52 13.58
N SER A 185 10.48 -7.02 12.56
CA SER A 185 10.69 -5.59 12.30
C SER A 185 9.36 -4.86 12.14
N PHE A 186 8.46 -5.39 11.31
CA PHE A 186 7.13 -4.83 11.05
C PHE A 186 6.24 -4.83 12.30
N SER A 187 6.26 -5.93 13.06
CA SER A 187 5.48 -6.05 14.30
C SER A 187 5.96 -5.10 15.39
N GLY A 188 7.25 -4.77 15.41
CA GLY A 188 7.88 -3.85 16.34
C GLY A 188 7.63 -2.37 16.03
N LEU A 189 7.01 -2.04 14.90
CA LEU A 189 6.67 -0.67 14.54
C LEU A 189 5.56 -0.10 15.45
N PRO A 190 5.64 1.19 15.83
CA PRO A 190 4.52 1.89 16.46
C PRO A 190 3.25 1.84 15.61
N GLU A 191 2.08 1.81 16.26
CA GLU A 191 0.80 1.64 15.56
C GLU A 191 0.46 2.82 14.63
N GLU A 192 0.91 4.02 14.99
CA GLU A 192 0.81 5.23 14.17
C GLU A 192 1.63 5.16 12.87
N MET A 193 2.67 4.33 12.83
CA MET A 193 3.55 4.13 11.67
C MET A 193 3.13 2.94 10.80
N LYS A 194 2.21 2.11 11.28
CA LYS A 194 1.69 1.00 10.48
C LYS A 194 0.70 1.50 9.43
N PRO A 195 0.57 0.79 8.30
CA PRO A 195 -0.51 0.96 7.35
C PRO A 195 -1.89 1.17 7.97
N LYS A 196 -2.55 2.27 7.59
CA LYS A 196 -3.94 2.56 7.97
C LYS A 196 -4.79 2.75 6.73
N THR A 197 -6.07 2.33 6.81
CA THR A 197 -7.05 2.57 5.73
C THR A 197 -7.31 4.06 5.52
N ARG A 198 -7.09 4.85 6.56
CA ARG A 198 -7.36 6.28 6.59
C ARG A 198 -6.39 6.97 7.53
N LYS A 199 -5.87 8.13 7.12
CA LYS A 199 -5.09 9.00 7.99
C LYS A 199 -5.99 9.86 8.87
N ASP A 200 -5.51 10.12 10.08
CA ASP A 200 -6.20 10.97 11.06
C ASP A 200 -6.05 12.49 10.73
N ASN A 201 -5.11 12.87 9.84
CA ASN A 201 -4.82 14.24 9.45
C ASN A 201 -5.22 14.54 7.98
N PRO A 202 -6.34 15.20 7.73
CA PRO A 202 -6.90 15.42 6.38
C PRO A 202 -6.30 16.63 5.61
N THR A 203 -5.14 17.17 6.01
CA THR A 203 -4.70 18.52 5.61
C THR A 203 -3.50 18.59 4.66
N GLU A 204 -3.05 17.49 4.06
CA GLU A 204 -1.83 17.53 3.25
C GLU A 204 -2.09 17.97 1.80
N VAL A 205 -1.62 19.19 1.51
CA VAL A 205 -1.57 19.81 0.17
C VAL A 205 -0.85 18.92 -0.85
N SER A 206 0.04 18.04 -0.38
CA SER A 206 0.84 17.11 -1.18
C SER A 206 0.10 15.85 -1.67
N LYS A 207 -1.11 15.55 -1.18
CA LYS A 207 -1.78 14.23 -1.35
C LYS A 207 -0.91 13.03 -0.93
N LEU A 208 0.20 13.28 -0.23
CA LEU A 208 1.18 12.32 0.23
C LEU A 208 1.57 12.67 1.66
N SER A 209 1.79 11.63 2.47
CA SER A 209 2.40 11.72 3.78
C SER A 209 3.75 12.40 3.66
N PRO A 210 4.10 13.30 4.60
CA PRO A 210 5.41 13.89 4.65
C PRO A 210 6.47 12.88 5.10
N SER A 211 6.07 11.70 5.60
CA SER A 211 7.00 10.63 5.95
C SER A 211 6.43 9.25 5.59
N TRP A 212 7.20 8.46 4.84
CA TRP A 212 6.80 7.13 4.38
C TRP A 212 7.72 6.09 4.94
N LEU A 213 7.15 4.97 5.37
CA LEU A 213 7.91 3.84 5.87
C LEU A 213 7.91 2.71 4.84
N GLY A 214 9.07 2.22 4.46
CA GLY A 214 9.20 1.23 3.38
C GLY A 214 10.20 0.12 3.67
N TYR A 215 9.93 -1.03 3.06
CA TYR A 215 10.84 -2.17 2.93
C TYR A 215 11.17 -2.36 1.45
N TYR A 216 12.37 -2.83 1.15
CA TYR A 216 12.80 -3.17 -0.21
C TYR A 216 13.29 -4.60 -0.27
N SER A 217 13.08 -5.27 -1.39
CA SER A 217 13.59 -6.63 -1.62
C SER A 217 14.06 -6.76 -3.06
N CYS A 218 15.10 -7.58 -3.23
CA CYS A 218 15.73 -7.87 -4.51
C CYS A 218 15.57 -9.35 -4.86
N MET A 219 15.43 -9.63 -6.15
CA MET A 219 15.62 -10.98 -6.69
C MET A 219 17.02 -11.05 -7.27
N HIS A 220 17.81 -12.04 -6.83
CA HIS A 220 19.15 -12.27 -7.36
C HIS A 220 19.11 -13.37 -8.42
N PRO A 221 19.29 -13.02 -9.71
CA PRO A 221 19.43 -14.01 -10.76
C PRO A 221 20.80 -14.67 -10.64
N LEU A 222 20.85 -15.81 -9.96
CA LEU A 222 21.99 -16.76 -9.87
C LEU A 222 23.22 -16.26 -9.10
N SER A 223 23.36 -16.70 -7.85
CA SER A 223 24.65 -16.88 -7.18
C SER A 223 24.60 -18.11 -6.28
N ASP A 224 25.27 -19.19 -6.70
CA ASP A 224 25.72 -20.38 -5.95
C ASP A 224 24.74 -21.16 -5.03
N LEU A 225 23.46 -20.84 -5.00
CA LEU A 225 22.41 -21.55 -4.27
C LEU A 225 21.83 -22.78 -4.99
N GLN A 226 22.60 -23.40 -5.90
CA GLN A 226 22.23 -24.71 -6.50
C GLN A 226 22.10 -25.85 -5.47
N ARG A 227 22.32 -25.60 -4.18
CA ARG A 227 22.17 -26.60 -3.11
C ARG A 227 20.97 -26.41 -2.18
N ILE A 228 20.28 -25.27 -2.18
CA ILE A 228 19.12 -25.06 -1.28
C ILE A 228 17.99 -24.42 -2.09
N ASN A 229 17.03 -25.25 -2.50
CA ASN A 229 15.87 -24.94 -3.35
C ASN A 229 14.86 -23.93 -2.76
N GLU A 230 15.22 -23.13 -1.76
CA GLU A 230 14.25 -22.48 -0.88
C GLU A 230 14.25 -20.96 -0.95
N ARG A 231 15.34 -20.32 -1.42
CA ARG A 231 15.50 -18.86 -1.34
C ARG A 231 15.39 -18.19 -2.70
N GLN A 232 14.54 -17.16 -2.81
CA GLN A 232 14.28 -16.47 -4.07
C GLN A 232 14.47 -14.96 -4.00
N THR A 233 14.42 -14.37 -2.81
CA THR A 233 14.57 -12.93 -2.63
C THR A 233 15.39 -12.57 -1.40
N CYS A 234 15.87 -11.33 -1.35
CA CYS A 234 16.54 -10.74 -0.20
C CYS A 234 15.63 -10.62 1.04
N ALA A 235 14.30 -10.67 0.85
CA ALA A 235 13.33 -10.61 1.94
C ALA A 235 13.25 -11.93 2.75
N ASP A 236 13.76 -13.04 2.19
CA ASP A 236 13.97 -14.27 2.95
C ASP A 236 15.29 -14.05 3.73
N LEU A 237 15.28 -13.65 5.01
CA LEU A 237 16.43 -13.09 5.73
C LEU A 237 17.45 -14.11 6.29
N GLU A 238 17.26 -15.41 6.08
CA GLU A 238 18.02 -16.50 6.73
C GLU A 238 19.56 -16.42 6.66
N THR A 239 20.18 -15.70 5.71
CA THR A 239 21.65 -15.59 5.66
C THR A 239 22.22 -14.16 5.69
N HIS A 240 21.40 -13.13 5.95
CA HIS A 240 21.96 -11.79 6.26
C HIS A 240 22.48 -11.71 7.71
N GLY A 241 22.26 -12.74 8.52
CA GLY A 241 22.82 -12.86 9.87
C GLY A 241 24.35 -12.99 9.92
N ASP A 242 25.00 -13.47 8.84
CA ASP A 242 26.45 -13.73 8.84
C ASP A 242 27.27 -12.66 8.08
N SER A 243 26.65 -11.67 7.42
CA SER A 243 27.35 -10.73 6.53
C SER A 243 27.05 -9.24 6.73
N ILE A 244 26.66 -8.81 7.94
CA ILE A 244 26.63 -7.37 8.25
C ILE A 244 27.66 -7.09 9.33
N ASP A 245 28.82 -6.65 8.85
CA ASP A 245 29.75 -5.81 9.59
C ASP A 245 29.01 -4.54 10.01
N VAL A 246 28.52 -4.49 11.26
CA VAL A 246 28.04 -3.23 11.84
C VAL A 246 29.22 -2.58 12.54
N MET A 247 30.03 -1.86 11.78
CA MET A 247 30.80 -0.74 12.33
C MET A 247 29.83 0.41 12.64
N VAL A 248 29.27 0.42 13.86
CA VAL A 248 28.71 1.64 14.46
C VAL A 248 29.18 1.74 15.90
N SER A 249 29.96 2.78 16.20
CA SER A 249 30.52 3.04 17.52
C SER A 249 29.42 3.41 18.52
N GLY A 250 29.00 2.43 19.33
CA GLY A 250 28.09 2.64 20.45
C GLY A 250 27.36 1.37 20.91
N TRP A 251 28.00 0.57 21.76
CA TRP A 251 27.53 -0.76 22.19
C TRP A 251 26.05 -0.84 22.64
N ARG A 252 25.48 0.20 23.29
CA ARG A 252 24.11 0.14 23.83
C ARG A 252 23.01 0.44 22.81
N VAL A 253 23.30 1.20 21.75
CA VAL A 253 22.32 1.54 20.71
C VAL A 253 22.37 0.50 19.60
N ALA A 254 23.57 0.04 19.25
CA ALA A 254 23.79 -1.06 18.32
C ALA A 254 23.13 -2.36 18.79
N TRP A 255 23.19 -2.69 20.09
CA TRP A 255 22.54 -3.90 20.61
C TRP A 255 21.02 -3.86 20.48
N LYS A 256 20.37 -2.71 20.73
CA LYS A 256 18.91 -2.61 20.62
C LYS A 256 18.46 -2.63 19.16
N ALA A 257 19.16 -1.93 18.27
CA ALA A 257 18.86 -1.92 16.83
C ALA A 257 19.18 -3.27 16.15
N ALA A 258 20.27 -3.94 16.54
CA ALA A 258 20.62 -5.28 16.08
C ALA A 258 19.68 -6.35 16.66
N MET A 259 19.17 -6.18 17.88
CA MET A 259 18.15 -7.08 18.44
C MET A 259 16.74 -6.81 17.90
N THR A 260 16.43 -5.61 17.40
CA THR A 260 15.08 -5.29 16.89
C THR A 260 14.95 -5.29 15.37
N MET A 261 16.00 -5.60 14.60
CA MET A 261 15.96 -5.68 13.11
C MET A 261 15.34 -4.42 12.43
N LEU A 262 15.41 -3.25 13.07
CA LEU A 262 14.82 -2.00 12.56
C LEU A 262 15.75 -1.24 11.59
N THR A 263 16.96 -1.74 11.36
CA THR A 263 17.96 -1.16 10.43
C THR A 263 17.55 -1.27 8.97
N TYR A 264 16.71 -2.24 8.62
CA TYR A 264 16.21 -2.46 7.25
C TYR A 264 15.02 -1.58 6.88
N VAL A 265 14.43 -0.91 7.87
CA VAL A 265 13.29 -0.03 7.65
C VAL A 265 13.82 1.34 7.23
N LYS A 266 13.33 1.84 6.09
CA LYS A 266 13.70 3.17 5.58
C LYS A 266 12.53 4.13 5.73
N THR A 267 12.83 5.37 6.07
CA THR A 267 11.89 6.49 6.03
C THR A 267 12.16 7.32 4.78
N LEU A 268 11.11 7.75 4.08
CA LEU A 268 11.18 8.79 3.04
C LEU A 268 10.50 10.02 3.61
N ASP A 269 11.28 11.05 3.94
CA ASP A 269 10.74 12.32 4.36
C ASP A 269 10.57 13.19 3.12
N LEU A 270 9.33 13.42 2.71
CA LEU A 270 8.95 14.04 1.43
C LEU A 270 8.25 15.38 1.66
N GLU A 271 8.55 16.35 0.80
CA GLU A 271 7.91 17.66 0.77
C GLU A 271 7.41 17.96 -0.65
N PRO A 272 6.26 18.65 -0.81
CA PRO A 272 5.81 19.07 -2.13
C PRO A 272 6.85 19.99 -2.78
N SER A 273 7.22 19.66 -4.01
CA SER A 273 8.20 20.43 -4.77
C SER A 273 7.50 21.35 -5.76
N TYR A 274 7.84 22.64 -5.72
CA TYR A 274 7.36 23.62 -6.71
C TYR A 274 8.13 23.54 -8.02
N GLU A 275 9.31 22.92 -8.01
CA GLU A 275 10.10 22.67 -9.21
C GLU A 275 9.59 21.41 -9.89
N GLN A 276 9.17 21.54 -11.15
CA GLN A 276 8.77 20.39 -11.98
C GLN A 276 10.02 19.64 -12.44
N PHE A 277 10.64 18.91 -11.51
CA PHE A 277 11.88 18.19 -11.75
C PHE A 277 11.63 16.72 -12.07
N TRP A 278 11.83 16.35 -13.34
CA TRP A 278 11.91 14.95 -13.78
C TRP A 278 12.95 14.83 -14.90
N PRO A 279 14.08 14.15 -14.67
CA PRO A 279 15.15 14.04 -15.67
C PRO A 279 14.69 13.41 -16.98
N GLU A 280 15.25 13.83 -18.12
CA GLU A 280 14.86 13.32 -19.44
C GLU A 280 15.03 11.80 -19.57
N GLN A 281 16.07 11.23 -18.94
CA GLN A 281 16.30 9.79 -18.89
C GLN A 281 15.16 9.09 -18.14
N CYS A 282 14.70 9.66 -17.03
CA CYS A 282 13.54 9.15 -16.30
C CYS A 282 12.25 9.35 -17.11
N SER A 283 12.10 10.44 -17.86
CA SER A 283 10.96 10.66 -18.79
C SER A 283 10.90 9.61 -19.91
N LYS A 284 12.05 9.10 -20.37
CA LYS A 284 12.10 8.04 -21.38
C LYS A 284 11.65 6.68 -20.85
N LEU A 285 11.90 6.41 -19.56
CA LEU A 285 11.51 5.16 -18.90
C LEU A 285 10.09 5.22 -18.33
N ILE A 286 9.69 6.38 -17.80
CA ILE A 286 8.40 6.62 -17.16
C ILE A 286 7.78 7.88 -17.80
N PRO A 287 7.21 7.74 -19.01
CA PRO A 287 6.56 8.85 -19.70
C PRO A 287 5.30 9.31 -18.96
N LEU A 288 4.86 10.53 -19.28
CA LEU A 288 3.55 11.05 -18.85
C LEU A 288 2.46 10.10 -19.37
N ALA A 289 1.65 9.56 -18.47
CA ALA A 289 0.58 8.65 -18.84
C ALA A 289 -0.77 9.38 -18.94
N GLY A 290 -1.75 8.84 -19.66
CA GLY A 290 -3.07 9.47 -19.85
C GLY A 290 -3.11 10.69 -20.79
N GLY A 291 -1.99 11.11 -21.39
CA GLY A 291 -1.93 12.20 -22.38
C GLY A 291 -1.63 13.60 -21.79
N PRO A 292 -1.81 14.68 -22.58
CA PRO A 292 -1.39 16.04 -22.20
C PRO A 292 -2.15 16.65 -21.02
N ASP A 293 -3.34 16.13 -20.71
CA ASP A 293 -4.23 16.67 -19.67
C ASP A 293 -3.93 16.09 -18.28
N THR A 294 -3.07 15.07 -18.19
CA THR A 294 -2.66 14.47 -16.92
C THR A 294 -1.68 15.40 -16.20
N MET A 295 -2.00 15.75 -14.95
CA MET A 295 -1.17 16.60 -14.11
C MET A 295 -0.33 15.77 -13.15
N ARG A 296 0.99 16.01 -13.12
CA ARG A 296 1.91 15.47 -12.11
C ARG A 296 2.06 16.44 -10.95
N THR A 297 2.01 15.92 -9.73
CA THR A 297 2.39 16.67 -8.52
C THR A 297 3.76 16.21 -8.08
N TYR A 298 4.75 17.09 -8.11
CA TYR A 298 6.14 16.74 -7.80
C TYR A 298 6.43 16.85 -6.31
N PHE A 299 7.38 16.04 -5.86
CA PHE A 299 7.89 16.05 -4.50
C PHE A 299 9.40 15.77 -4.50
N ASP A 300 10.06 16.25 -3.45
CA ASP A 300 11.46 15.93 -3.17
C ASP A 300 11.66 15.68 -1.67
N GLY A 301 12.81 15.15 -1.29
CA GLY A 301 12.99 14.68 0.08
C GLY A 301 14.27 13.91 0.34
N ARG A 302 14.24 13.14 1.43
CA ARG A 302 15.37 12.33 1.90
C ARG A 302 14.94 10.94 2.30
N GLN A 303 15.70 9.92 1.87
CA GLN A 303 15.59 8.57 2.41
C GLN A 303 16.57 8.40 3.57
N ARG A 304 16.11 7.91 4.73
CA ARG A 304 16.94 7.65 5.91
C ARG A 304 16.66 6.27 6.49
N ALA A 305 17.58 5.76 7.29
CA ALA A 305 17.28 4.60 8.14
C ALA A 305 16.32 5.02 9.26
N TYR A 306 15.31 4.20 9.56
CA TYR A 306 14.33 4.50 10.60
C TYR A 306 14.99 4.74 11.98
N ALA A 307 16.01 3.94 12.32
CA ALA A 307 16.78 4.11 13.56
C ALA A 307 17.89 5.18 13.48
N GLY A 308 18.15 5.74 12.28
CA GLY A 308 19.30 6.60 11.96
C GLY A 308 18.89 8.04 11.64
N ALA A 309 18.12 8.70 12.52
CA ALA A 309 17.59 10.05 12.29
C ALA A 309 18.67 11.14 12.04
N TYR A 310 19.93 10.84 12.34
CA TYR A 310 21.08 11.76 12.20
C TYR A 310 21.99 11.44 11.01
N GLU A 311 21.69 10.42 10.21
CA GLU A 311 22.49 10.07 9.02
C GLU A 311 22.15 10.99 7.84
N ALA A 312 23.15 11.32 7.02
CA ALA A 312 22.93 12.00 5.75
C ALA A 312 22.10 11.08 4.84
N GLY A 313 20.83 11.42 4.65
CA GLY A 313 19.91 10.62 3.85
C GLY A 313 20.14 10.78 2.35
N ASN A 314 19.90 9.72 1.59
CA ASN A 314 19.90 9.76 0.12
C ASN A 314 18.86 10.77 -0.36
N TYR A 315 19.19 11.54 -1.40
CA TYR A 315 18.23 12.48 -1.96
C TYR A 315 17.12 11.72 -2.70
N VAL A 316 15.88 12.19 -2.57
CA VAL A 316 14.72 11.59 -3.22
C VAL A 316 14.01 12.68 -4.00
N PHE A 317 13.56 12.35 -5.21
CA PHE A 317 12.65 13.18 -5.98
C PHE A 317 11.67 12.31 -6.75
N GLY A 318 10.48 12.82 -6.99
CA GLY A 318 9.41 12.03 -7.58
C GLY A 318 8.18 12.82 -7.92
N PHE A 319 7.13 12.10 -8.29
CA PHE A 319 5.82 12.65 -8.56
C PHE A 319 4.69 11.67 -8.23
N THR A 320 3.51 12.24 -8.02
CA THR A 320 2.23 11.53 -8.08
C THR A 320 1.50 11.90 -9.35
N GLU A 321 0.74 10.96 -9.89
CA GLU A 321 -0.01 11.12 -11.13
C GLU A 321 -1.32 10.35 -11.00
N GLU A 322 -2.46 11.05 -11.14
CA GLU A 322 -3.77 10.45 -11.02
C GLU A 322 -4.10 9.59 -12.25
N ILE A 323 -4.71 8.44 -12.01
CA ILE A 323 -5.27 7.57 -13.03
C ILE A 323 -6.76 7.89 -13.12
N ALA A 324 -7.15 8.56 -14.20
CA ALA A 324 -8.50 9.08 -14.37
C ALA A 324 -9.57 7.98 -14.48
N VAL A 325 -9.19 6.80 -14.98
CA VAL A 325 -10.12 5.70 -15.24
C VAL A 325 -10.32 4.88 -13.95
N PRO A 326 -11.58 4.58 -13.56
CA PRO A 326 -11.82 3.65 -12.48
C PRO A 326 -11.40 2.22 -12.84
N HIS A 327 -10.72 1.53 -11.92
CA HIS A 327 -10.37 0.12 -12.05
C HIS A 327 -11.03 -0.71 -10.96
N GLY A 328 -11.61 -1.85 -11.35
CA GLY A 328 -12.32 -2.76 -10.44
C GLY A 328 -13.49 -2.13 -9.70
N GLY A 329 -14.14 -1.13 -10.31
CA GLY A 329 -15.25 -0.40 -9.71
C GLY A 329 -14.83 0.82 -8.87
N PHE A 330 -13.55 0.94 -8.52
CA PHE A 330 -13.04 2.04 -7.72
C PHE A 330 -12.31 3.08 -8.57
N GLY A 331 -12.55 4.36 -8.28
CA GLY A 331 -11.75 5.47 -8.81
C GLY A 331 -10.76 5.99 -7.76
N GLY A 332 -9.88 6.91 -8.16
CA GLY A 332 -8.89 7.52 -7.28
C GLY A 332 -7.49 6.89 -7.35
N TRP A 333 -7.32 5.87 -8.19
CA TRP A 333 -6.03 5.26 -8.51
C TRP A 333 -4.96 6.30 -8.79
N ALA A 334 -3.81 6.16 -8.15
CA ALA A 334 -2.69 7.07 -8.33
C ALA A 334 -1.40 6.29 -8.55
N ARG A 335 -0.63 6.71 -9.56
CA ARG A 335 0.74 6.25 -9.78
C ARG A 335 1.68 7.14 -8.98
N ILE A 336 2.56 6.52 -8.21
CA ILE A 336 3.61 7.20 -7.46
C ILE A 336 4.94 6.71 -8.00
N CYS A 337 5.79 7.64 -8.42
CA CYS A 337 7.11 7.36 -8.94
C CYS A 337 8.13 8.21 -8.20
N PHE A 338 9.23 7.60 -7.76
CA PHE A 338 10.33 8.31 -7.14
C PHE A 338 11.66 7.67 -7.51
N THR A 339 12.72 8.48 -7.43
CA THR A 339 14.10 8.06 -7.62
C THR A 339 14.85 8.35 -6.32
N ILE A 340 15.66 7.39 -5.88
CA ILE A 340 16.59 7.57 -4.77
C ILE A 340 17.97 7.75 -5.39
N VAL A 341 18.63 8.85 -5.06
CA VAL A 341 20.00 9.15 -5.48
C VAL A 341 20.92 8.72 -4.33
N GLU A 342 21.58 7.58 -4.53
CA GLU A 342 22.68 7.14 -3.67
C GLU A 342 23.86 8.09 -3.89
N ALA A 343 24.34 8.72 -2.82
CA ALA A 343 25.57 9.48 -2.87
C ALA A 343 26.74 8.48 -2.92
N ASP A 344 27.67 8.66 -3.86
CA ASP A 344 28.97 7.99 -3.76
C ASP A 344 29.67 8.56 -2.52
N ASP A 345 30.20 7.70 -1.65
CA ASP A 345 30.85 8.05 -0.36
C ASP A 345 32.05 9.03 -0.49
N GLU A 346 32.39 9.46 -1.71
CA GLU A 346 33.52 10.34 -2.04
C GLU A 346 33.13 11.81 -2.30
N GLU A 347 31.85 12.18 -2.37
CA GLU A 347 31.40 13.57 -2.58
C GLU A 347 30.51 14.08 -1.42
N GLU A 348 31.07 14.09 -0.21
CA GLU A 348 30.54 14.94 0.86
C GLU A 348 30.83 16.43 0.52
N GLU A 349 29.78 17.24 0.55
CA GLU A 349 29.76 18.71 0.29
C GLU A 349 29.55 19.16 -1.16
N MET A 350 28.33 19.02 -1.70
CA MET A 350 27.74 20.13 -2.48
C MET A 350 26.21 20.23 -2.30
N PRO A 351 25.66 21.43 -1.98
CA PRO A 351 24.24 21.72 -2.21
C PRO A 351 23.97 21.79 -3.72
N PRO A 352 22.74 21.54 -4.21
CA PRO A 352 22.51 21.35 -5.64
C PRO A 352 22.77 22.65 -6.41
N PRO A 353 23.65 22.67 -7.43
CA PRO A 353 23.62 23.73 -8.43
C PRO A 353 22.66 23.31 -9.56
N MET A 354 21.81 24.25 -9.99
CA MET A 354 20.87 24.19 -11.13
C MET A 354 21.52 23.82 -12.48
N GLY A 355 22.12 22.64 -12.62
CA GLY A 355 22.94 22.37 -13.79
C GLY A 355 23.47 20.95 -13.92
N TRP A 356 22.75 19.94 -13.45
CA TRP A 356 23.10 18.54 -13.76
C TRP A 356 22.70 18.24 -15.21
N MET A 357 23.57 18.64 -16.11
CA MET A 357 23.67 18.10 -17.45
C MET A 357 24.11 16.64 -17.27
N VAL A 358 23.23 15.68 -17.55
CA VAL A 358 23.58 14.25 -17.58
C VAL A 358 24.64 14.06 -18.65
N ARG A 359 25.91 14.20 -18.28
CA ARG A 359 27.04 13.74 -19.09
C ARG A 359 27.09 12.24 -18.90
N ALA A 360 26.83 11.52 -19.99
CA ALA A 360 27.12 10.11 -20.10
C ALA A 360 28.63 9.90 -19.84
N GLY A 361 28.97 9.59 -18.60
CA GLY A 361 30.35 9.43 -18.14
C GLY A 361 30.41 9.23 -16.63
N SER A 362 30.28 7.97 -16.21
CA SER A 362 30.64 7.43 -14.88
C SER A 362 30.14 8.18 -13.64
N MET A 363 28.83 8.41 -13.53
CA MET A 363 28.15 8.49 -12.24
C MET A 363 27.13 7.36 -12.24
N GLY A 364 27.26 6.42 -11.31
CA GLY A 364 26.49 5.18 -11.31
C GLY A 364 25.04 5.42 -10.94
N MET A 365 24.21 5.90 -11.88
CA MET A 365 22.76 5.80 -11.77
C MET A 365 22.38 4.32 -11.75
N ARG A 366 22.25 3.74 -10.55
CA ARG A 366 21.46 2.53 -10.39
C ARG A 366 20.00 2.92 -10.51
N LEU A 367 19.52 2.93 -11.75
CA LEU A 367 18.10 2.74 -12.03
C LEU A 367 17.77 1.30 -11.67
N SER A 368 17.61 1.07 -10.38
CA SER A 368 17.11 -0.18 -9.89
C SER A 368 15.59 -0.15 -10.03
N SER A 369 15.10 -0.87 -11.04
CA SER A 369 13.75 -1.41 -11.04
C SER A 369 13.67 -2.50 -9.96
N PHE A 370 13.76 -2.08 -8.70
CA PHE A 370 13.38 -2.91 -7.57
C PHE A 370 11.86 -2.89 -7.49
N PRO A 371 11.19 -4.01 -7.18
CA PRO A 371 9.89 -3.90 -6.54
C PRO A 371 10.15 -3.33 -5.14
N VAL A 372 10.23 -2.01 -5.08
CA VAL A 372 10.09 -1.31 -3.81
C VAL A 372 8.64 -1.53 -3.40
N ALA A 373 8.41 -2.12 -2.22
CA ALA A 373 7.13 -1.87 -1.55
C ALA A 373 7.14 -0.39 -1.14
N ALA A 374 6.77 0.46 -2.09
CA ALA A 374 5.95 1.60 -1.75
C ALA A 374 4.51 1.13 -1.94
N LEU A 375 4.02 0.30 -1.01
CA LEU A 375 2.58 0.29 -0.72
C LEU A 375 2.32 1.60 -0.02
N CYS A 376 2.23 2.67 -0.80
CA CYS A 376 1.80 3.95 -0.29
C CYS A 376 0.30 3.89 -0.13
N TRP A 377 -0.15 4.07 1.10
CA TRP A 377 -1.53 4.41 1.40
C TRP A 377 -1.53 5.78 2.01
N ASP A 378 -1.54 6.78 1.15
CA ASP A 378 -1.67 8.17 1.56
C ASP A 378 -2.91 8.81 0.92
N ASP A 379 -3.68 9.41 1.81
CA ASP A 379 -4.73 10.39 1.54
C ASP A 379 -5.85 9.95 0.62
N GLY A 380 -6.61 8.94 1.06
CA GLY A 380 -8.04 8.89 0.75
C GLY A 380 -8.37 8.97 -0.74
N TRP A 381 -7.59 8.35 -1.60
CA TRP A 381 -7.96 7.96 -2.95
C TRP A 381 -7.25 6.63 -3.22
N ILE A 382 -8.00 5.70 -3.81
CA ILE A 382 -7.70 4.26 -3.84
C ILE A 382 -6.44 3.94 -4.62
#